data_AF-A0A1M6XAJ2-F1
#
_entry.id   AF-A0A1M6XAJ2-F1
#
_cell.length_a   1.000
_cell.length_b   1.000
_cell.length_c   1.000
_cell.angle_alpha   90.00
_cell.angle_beta   90.00
_cell.angle_gamma   90.00
#
_symmetry.space_group_name_H-M   'P 1'
#
loop_
_entity.id
_entity.type
_entity.pdbx_description
1 polymer ?
#
loop_
_entity_poly.entity_id
_entity_poly.type
_entity_poly.pdbx_seq_one_letter_code
_entity_poly.pdbx_strand_id
1 'polypeptide(L)'
;MENINYIKHLNGIFGQFSKDDRLNPTHISLYMALFQLWNYKLFRKSFHIDREEAMDLAKIGSKSTYHRCIKELAHWGYIVYTPSHNPYKGSRVNMFDFGTSNGQALYPSRTQIGTSDGQALVPNNKPIQTPTNKKNHLKQKKNKKSSFMSFENRNKPNHAVPNGDNLRTTQDKDYSEPL
;
A
#
# COMPACT_ATOMS: atom_id res chain seq x y z
N MET A 1 -10.81 -22.61 1.82
CA MET A 1 -10.01 -21.41 1.48
C MET A 1 -8.64 -21.62 2.09
N GLU A 2 -7.59 -21.45 1.31
CA GLU A 2 -6.22 -21.46 1.84
C GLU A 2 -6.08 -20.35 2.88
N ASN A 3 -5.53 -20.69 4.04
CA ASN A 3 -5.38 -19.76 5.15
C ASN A 3 -4.14 -18.90 4.89
N ILE A 4 -4.32 -17.59 4.74
CA ILE A 4 -3.19 -16.67 4.57
C ILE A 4 -2.34 -16.70 5.83
N ASN A 5 -1.08 -17.10 5.68
CA ASN A 5 -0.13 -17.06 6.77
C ASN A 5 0.46 -15.65 6.87
N TYR A 6 0.06 -14.89 7.90
CA TYR A 6 0.48 -13.52 8.14
C TYR A 6 2.01 -13.33 8.10
N ILE A 7 2.77 -14.21 8.78
CA ILE A 7 4.24 -14.11 8.87
C ILE A 7 4.88 -14.41 7.52
N LYS A 8 4.44 -15.47 6.83
CA LYS A 8 4.97 -15.81 5.50
C LYS A 8 4.65 -14.72 4.48
N HIS A 9 3.44 -14.18 4.50
CA HIS A 9 3.06 -13.05 3.65
C HIS A 9 3.97 -11.85 3.89
N LEU A 10 4.20 -11.46 5.15
CA LEU A 10 5.08 -10.34 5.49
C LEU A 10 6.52 -10.56 5.02
N ASN A 11 7.08 -11.76 5.24
CA ASN A 11 8.42 -12.07 4.76
C ASN A 11 8.48 -12.06 3.22
N GLY A 12 7.45 -12.57 2.56
CA GLY A 12 7.33 -12.57 1.10
C GLY A 12 7.29 -11.15 0.53
N ILE A 13 6.42 -10.29 1.07
CA ILE A 13 6.28 -8.93 0.58
C ILE A 13 7.50 -8.07 0.88
N PHE A 14 8.13 -8.19 2.05
CA PHE A 14 9.38 -7.47 2.33
C PHE A 14 10.50 -7.87 1.37
N GLY A 15 10.55 -9.14 0.97
CA GLY A 15 11.46 -9.60 -0.07
C GLY A 15 11.15 -9.05 -1.47
N GLN A 16 9.90 -8.67 -1.76
CA GLN A 16 9.54 -7.96 -2.99
C GLN A 16 9.89 -6.47 -2.88
N PHE A 17 9.59 -5.84 -1.74
CA PHE A 17 9.90 -4.42 -1.51
C PHE A 17 11.39 -4.12 -1.61
N SER A 18 12.25 -5.01 -1.09
CA SER A 18 13.71 -4.82 -1.15
C SER A 18 14.29 -4.92 -2.57
N LYS A 19 13.52 -5.41 -3.55
CA LYS A 19 13.96 -5.60 -4.94
C LYS A 19 13.33 -4.60 -5.91
N ASP A 20 12.32 -3.86 -5.47
CA ASP A 20 11.58 -2.93 -6.32
C ASP A 20 11.94 -1.49 -5.95
N ASP A 21 12.90 -0.93 -6.69
CA ASP A 21 13.40 0.43 -6.48
C ASP A 21 12.37 1.52 -6.84
N ARG A 22 11.23 1.16 -7.44
CA ARG A 22 10.15 2.11 -7.77
C ARG A 22 9.33 2.48 -6.54
N LEU A 23 9.37 1.65 -5.49
CA LEU A 23 8.63 1.89 -4.26
C LEU A 23 9.27 3.05 -3.47
N ASN A 24 8.39 3.85 -2.86
CA ASN A 24 8.80 4.88 -1.92
C ASN A 24 8.23 4.51 -0.53
N PRO A 25 8.69 5.16 0.56
CA PRO A 25 8.19 4.86 1.90
C PRO A 25 6.66 4.99 2.02
N THR A 26 6.04 5.89 1.24
CA THR A 26 4.59 6.07 1.23
C THR A 26 3.85 4.88 0.61
N HIS A 27 4.41 4.26 -0.43
CA HIS A 27 3.89 3.02 -1.01
C HIS A 27 3.90 1.89 0.01
N ILE A 28 5.02 1.72 0.69
CA ILE A 28 5.20 0.68 1.72
C ILE A 28 4.20 0.92 2.86
N SER A 29 4.11 2.16 3.36
CA SER A 29 3.17 2.51 4.42
C SER A 29 1.71 2.25 4.02
N LEU A 30 1.32 2.63 2.81
CA LEU A 30 -0.03 2.41 2.31
C LEU A 30 -0.34 0.91 2.12
N TYR A 31 0.59 0.14 1.58
CA TYR A 31 0.41 -1.31 1.46
C TYR A 31 0.21 -1.95 2.85
N MET A 32 1.02 -1.56 3.84
CA MET A 32 0.93 -2.11 5.20
C MET A 32 -0.40 -1.76 5.86
N ALA A 33 -0.91 -0.54 5.65
CA ALA A 33 -2.25 -0.15 6.10
C ALA A 33 -3.34 -1.02 5.46
N LEU A 34 -3.27 -1.23 4.13
CA LEU A 34 -4.21 -2.11 3.42
C LEU A 34 -4.12 -3.56 3.91
N PHE A 35 -2.92 -4.06 4.19
CA PHE A 35 -2.70 -5.41 4.73
C PHE A 35 -3.31 -5.57 6.13
N GLN A 36 -3.16 -4.56 6.99
CA GLN A 36 -3.76 -4.55 8.31
C GLN A 36 -5.30 -4.56 8.21
N LEU A 37 -5.89 -3.74 7.34
CA LEU A 37 -7.32 -3.76 7.04
C LEU A 37 -7.78 -5.12 6.53
N TRP A 38 -7.02 -5.74 5.63
CA TRP A 38 -7.33 -7.07 5.09
C TRP A 38 -7.32 -8.15 6.18
N ASN A 39 -6.35 -8.11 7.09
CA ASN A 39 -6.27 -8.99 8.26
C ASN A 39 -7.49 -8.81 9.19
N TYR A 40 -7.92 -7.57 9.47
CA TYR A 40 -9.15 -7.33 10.25
C TYR A 40 -10.41 -7.90 9.58
N LYS A 41 -10.41 -8.00 8.25
CA LYS A 41 -11.49 -8.64 7.49
C LYS A 41 -11.26 -10.14 7.25
N LEU A 42 -10.40 -10.80 8.03
CA LEU A 42 -10.12 -12.23 7.98
C LEU A 42 -9.68 -12.71 6.57
N PHE A 43 -8.88 -11.91 5.88
CA PHE A 43 -8.32 -12.23 4.57
C PHE A 43 -9.36 -12.56 3.49
N ARG A 44 -10.53 -11.90 3.51
CA ARG A 44 -11.55 -12.02 2.46
C ARG A 44 -10.96 -11.73 1.07
N LYS A 45 -11.43 -12.44 0.04
CA LYS A 45 -10.99 -12.28 -1.36
C LYS A 45 -10.97 -10.81 -1.83
N SER A 46 -11.92 -10.02 -1.38
CA SER A 46 -12.01 -8.58 -1.63
C SER A 46 -12.62 -7.87 -0.44
N PHE A 47 -12.22 -6.63 -0.17
CA PHE A 47 -12.81 -5.79 0.87
C PHE A 47 -12.97 -4.35 0.40
N HIS A 48 -13.93 -3.64 1.01
CA HIS A 48 -14.10 -2.21 0.79
C HIS A 48 -13.16 -1.45 1.73
N ILE A 49 -12.58 -0.38 1.22
CA ILE A 49 -11.73 0.53 1.96
C ILE A 49 -12.42 1.88 2.10
N ASP A 50 -12.40 2.40 3.32
CA ASP A 50 -12.62 3.80 3.58
C ASP A 50 -11.30 4.55 3.30
N ARG A 51 -11.38 5.65 2.55
CA ARG A 51 -10.21 6.44 2.17
C ARG A 51 -9.60 7.12 3.40
N GLU A 52 -10.42 7.72 4.25
CA GLU A 52 -9.95 8.40 5.46
C GLU A 52 -9.25 7.40 6.39
N GLU A 53 -9.87 6.24 6.64
CA GLU A 53 -9.25 5.17 7.45
C GLU A 53 -7.90 4.70 6.88
N ALA A 54 -7.84 4.44 5.57
CA ALA A 54 -6.62 4.01 4.91
C ALA A 54 -5.52 5.09 4.96
N MET A 55 -5.88 6.36 4.81
CA MET A 55 -4.96 7.49 4.91
C MET A 55 -4.40 7.64 6.34
N ASP A 56 -5.25 7.53 7.36
CA ASP A 56 -4.87 7.67 8.77
C ASP A 56 -3.94 6.55 9.24
N LEU A 57 -4.20 5.31 8.80
CA LEU A 57 -3.34 4.15 9.05
C LEU A 57 -2.00 4.28 8.33
N ALA A 58 -2.01 4.73 7.07
CA ALA A 58 -0.80 4.89 6.27
C ALA A 58 0.00 6.16 6.59
N LYS A 59 -0.51 7.04 7.47
CA LYS A 59 0.07 8.36 7.79
C LYS A 59 0.23 9.25 6.56
N ILE A 60 -0.78 9.24 5.68
CA ILE A 60 -0.82 10.09 4.49
C ILE A 60 -1.77 11.25 4.73
N GLY A 61 -1.26 12.48 4.78
CA GLY A 61 -2.09 13.68 4.94
C GLY A 61 -2.70 14.22 3.64
N SER A 62 -2.22 13.79 2.47
CA SER A 62 -2.63 14.32 1.17
C SER A 62 -3.43 13.32 0.34
N LYS A 63 -4.61 13.76 -0.11
CA LYS A 63 -5.48 12.99 -1.03
C LYS A 63 -4.79 12.69 -2.35
N SER A 64 -4.02 13.64 -2.91
CA SER A 64 -3.31 13.43 -4.17
C SER A 64 -2.23 12.36 -4.03
N THR A 65 -1.49 12.39 -2.92
CA THR A 65 -0.49 11.37 -2.60
C THR A 65 -1.12 9.99 -2.45
N TYR A 66 -2.23 9.88 -1.70
CA TYR A 66 -2.97 8.62 -1.57
C TYR A 66 -3.39 8.07 -2.94
N HIS A 67 -4.01 8.90 -3.77
CA HIS A 67 -4.51 8.48 -5.08
C HIS A 67 -3.39 8.08 -6.05
N ARG A 68 -2.24 8.76 -6.01
CA ARG A 68 -1.07 8.37 -6.78
C ARG A 68 -0.57 7.00 -6.31
N CYS A 69 -0.31 6.86 -5.01
CA CYS A 69 0.30 5.66 -4.46
C CYS A 69 -0.59 4.41 -4.61
N ILE A 70 -1.90 4.52 -4.41
CA ILE A 70 -2.80 3.36 -4.59
C ILE A 70 -2.89 2.91 -6.06
N LYS A 71 -2.84 3.86 -7.00
CA LYS A 71 -2.81 3.55 -8.44
C LYS A 71 -1.49 2.92 -8.84
N GLU A 72 -0.38 3.42 -8.32
CA GLU A 72 0.97 2.87 -8.57
C GLU A 72 1.10 1.45 -8.00
N LEU A 73 0.66 1.21 -6.75
CA LEU A 73 0.60 -0.13 -6.17
C LEU A 73 -0.25 -1.10 -7.01
N ALA A 74 -1.40 -0.65 -7.52
CA ALA A 74 -2.23 -1.45 -8.40
C ALA A 74 -1.54 -1.72 -9.75
N HIS A 75 -0.90 -0.71 -10.33
CA HIS A 75 -0.17 -0.81 -11.58
C HIS A 75 1.01 -1.79 -11.51
N TRP A 76 1.71 -1.84 -10.37
CA TRP A 76 2.83 -2.74 -10.13
C TRP A 76 2.40 -4.14 -9.67
N GLY A 77 1.11 -4.41 -9.53
CA GLY A 77 0.58 -5.73 -9.21
C GLY A 77 0.70 -6.11 -7.73
N TYR A 78 0.84 -5.14 -6.82
CA TYR A 78 0.79 -5.39 -5.38
C TYR A 78 -0.64 -5.60 -4.87
N ILE A 79 -1.62 -4.95 -5.52
CA ILE A 79 -3.04 -5.04 -5.20
C ILE A 79 -3.88 -5.00 -6.48
N VAL A 80 -5.14 -5.43 -6.39
CA VAL A 80 -6.17 -5.06 -7.37
C VAL A 80 -7.01 -3.95 -6.76
N TYR A 81 -7.07 -2.79 -7.42
CA TYR A 81 -7.83 -1.64 -6.96
C TYR A 81 -9.00 -1.35 -7.90
N THR A 82 -10.23 -1.35 -7.37
CA THR A 82 -11.43 -0.94 -8.09
C THR A 82 -11.98 0.34 -7.43
N PRO A 83 -11.78 1.52 -8.04
CA PRO A 83 -12.28 2.77 -7.48
C PRO A 83 -13.82 2.79 -7.47
N SER A 84 -14.39 3.49 -6.49
CA SER A 84 -15.82 3.77 -6.41
C SER A 84 -16.04 5.26 -6.20
N HIS A 85 -17.04 5.82 -6.89
CA HIS A 85 -17.50 7.20 -6.65
C HIS A 85 -18.63 7.27 -5.62
N ASN A 86 -19.08 6.12 -5.10
CA ASN A 86 -20.15 6.07 -4.11
C ASN A 86 -19.58 6.19 -2.69
N PRO A 87 -19.88 7.29 -1.95
CA PRO A 87 -19.35 7.50 -0.60
C PRO A 87 -19.80 6.43 0.41
N TYR A 88 -20.93 5.76 0.18
CA TYR A 88 -21.46 4.73 1.08
C TYR A 88 -20.92 3.33 0.81
N LYS A 89 -20.25 3.10 -0.32
CA LYS A 89 -19.69 1.78 -0.69
C LYS A 89 -18.17 1.72 -0.56
N GLY A 90 -17.47 2.85 -0.68
CA GLY A 90 -16.01 2.89 -0.68
C GLY A 90 -15.39 2.20 -1.90
N SER A 91 -14.09 2.39 -2.11
CA SER A 91 -13.35 1.66 -3.15
C SER A 91 -13.13 0.21 -2.72
N ARG A 92 -12.95 -0.70 -3.67
CA ARG A 92 -12.68 -2.12 -3.36
C ARG A 92 -11.22 -2.48 -3.65
N VAL A 93 -10.63 -3.26 -2.75
CA VAL A 93 -9.26 -3.77 -2.85
C VAL A 93 -9.25 -5.28 -2.72
N ASN A 94 -8.41 -5.93 -3.52
CA ASN A 94 -8.00 -7.32 -3.32
C ASN A 94 -6.49 -7.37 -3.17
N MET A 95 -6.00 -8.16 -2.23
CA MET A 95 -4.58 -8.39 -2.01
C MET A 95 -4.19 -9.80 -2.46
N PHE A 96 -2.93 -9.97 -2.85
CA PHE A 96 -2.38 -11.25 -3.27
C PHE A 96 -1.71 -11.98 -2.11
N ASP A 97 -1.71 -13.31 -2.15
CA ASP A 97 -0.94 -14.09 -1.20
C ASP A 97 0.53 -14.19 -1.65
N PHE A 98 1.43 -13.54 -0.89
CA PHE A 98 2.88 -13.64 -1.08
C PHE A 98 3.53 -14.68 -0.16
N GLY A 99 2.74 -15.44 0.63
CA GLY A 99 3.21 -16.42 1.62
C GLY A 99 3.30 -17.87 1.14
N THR A 100 2.85 -18.17 -0.08
CA THR A 100 2.80 -19.54 -0.63
C THR A 100 4.13 -19.91 -1.30
N SER A 101 5.06 -20.46 -0.52
CA SER A 101 6.15 -21.26 -1.08
C SER A 101 5.61 -22.65 -1.44
N ASN A 102 5.41 -22.92 -2.75
CA ASN A 102 5.68 -24.19 -3.47
C ASN A 102 4.77 -24.49 -4.68
N GLY A 103 3.86 -23.60 -5.06
CA GLY A 103 3.11 -23.68 -6.32
C GLY A 103 3.35 -22.39 -7.12
N GLN A 104 3.60 -22.50 -8.42
CA GLN A 104 3.90 -21.38 -9.31
C GLN A 104 2.96 -20.20 -9.07
N ALA A 105 3.49 -19.09 -8.57
CA ALA A 105 2.73 -17.88 -8.37
C ALA A 105 2.23 -17.38 -9.73
N LEU A 106 0.90 -17.30 -9.86
CA LEU A 106 0.23 -16.48 -10.88
C LEU A 106 0.58 -15.01 -10.58
N TYR A 107 1.77 -14.58 -11.02
CA TYR A 107 1.99 -13.18 -11.30
C TYR A 107 0.97 -12.80 -12.36
N PRO A 108 0.10 -11.80 -12.14
CA PRO A 108 -0.68 -11.24 -13.23
C PRO A 108 0.31 -10.58 -14.18
N SER A 109 0.71 -11.32 -15.21
CA SER A 109 1.40 -10.76 -16.36
C SER A 109 0.51 -9.67 -16.92
N ARG A 110 1.04 -8.45 -16.88
CA ARG A 110 0.47 -7.23 -17.44
C ARG A 110 -0.06 -7.52 -18.84
N THR A 111 -1.38 -7.63 -19.00
CA THR A 111 -2.00 -7.62 -20.32
C THR A 111 -1.85 -6.21 -20.89
N GLN A 112 -1.04 -6.10 -21.94
CA GLN A 112 -1.03 -4.91 -22.78
C GLN A 112 -2.35 -4.90 -23.54
N ILE A 113 -3.32 -4.09 -23.11
CA ILE A 113 -4.47 -3.73 -23.94
C ILE A 113 -4.03 -2.46 -24.68
N GLY A 114 -3.39 -2.67 -25.82
CA GLY A 114 -3.21 -1.70 -26.90
C GLY A 114 -4.00 -2.22 -28.10
N THR A 115 -4.84 -1.36 -28.63
CA THR A 115 -5.89 -1.56 -29.63
C THR A 115 -5.52 -2.47 -30.80
N SER A 116 -6.47 -3.32 -31.20
CA SER A 116 -6.41 -4.14 -32.41
C SER A 116 -6.50 -3.28 -33.67
N ASP A 117 -5.60 -3.50 -34.62
CA ASP A 117 -5.93 -3.57 -36.03
C ASP A 117 -5.15 -4.75 -36.64
N GLY A 118 -5.88 -5.57 -37.40
CA GLY A 118 -5.57 -6.99 -37.55
C GLY A 118 -4.45 -7.35 -38.52
N GLN A 119 -3.99 -8.60 -38.38
CA GLN A 119 -4.02 -9.63 -39.42
C GLN A 119 -3.48 -10.96 -38.84
N ALA A 120 -4.16 -12.05 -39.19
CA ALA A 120 -3.90 -13.40 -38.72
C ALA A 120 -2.77 -14.06 -39.53
N LEU A 121 -1.77 -14.67 -38.87
CA LEU A 121 -0.79 -15.59 -39.48
C LEU A 121 -0.33 -16.66 -38.46
N VAL A 122 -0.89 -17.86 -38.62
CA VAL A 122 -0.38 -19.24 -38.41
C VAL A 122 0.37 -19.62 -37.10
N PRO A 123 -0.05 -20.69 -36.37
CA PRO A 123 0.70 -21.22 -35.24
C PRO A 123 1.77 -22.24 -35.68
N ASN A 124 3.04 -22.00 -35.33
CA ASN A 124 4.10 -23.00 -35.43
C ASN A 124 4.45 -23.56 -34.05
N ASN A 125 4.01 -24.80 -33.81
CA ASN A 125 4.38 -25.60 -32.64
C ASN A 125 5.87 -25.97 -32.69
N LYS A 126 6.64 -25.62 -31.65
CA LYS A 126 7.91 -26.28 -31.33
C LYS A 126 7.94 -26.61 -29.83
N PRO A 127 8.10 -27.88 -29.44
CA PRO A 127 8.29 -28.26 -28.04
C PRO A 127 9.76 -28.06 -27.68
N ILE A 128 10.06 -27.23 -26.67
CA ILE A 128 11.42 -27.10 -26.12
C ILE A 128 11.42 -27.64 -24.69
N GLN A 129 12.33 -28.59 -24.52
CA GLN A 129 12.58 -29.40 -23.34
C GLN A 129 13.27 -28.59 -22.23
N THR A 130 12.98 -28.99 -21.00
CA THR A 130 13.56 -28.51 -19.74
C THR A 130 15.09 -28.61 -19.71
N PRO A 131 15.76 -27.76 -18.91
CA PRO A 131 16.67 -28.37 -17.95
C PRO A 131 16.46 -27.84 -16.52
N THR A 132 16.25 -28.81 -15.62
CA THR A 132 16.48 -28.73 -14.19
C THR A 132 17.84 -28.13 -13.87
N ASN A 133 17.94 -27.21 -12.90
CA ASN A 133 19.22 -26.93 -12.27
C ASN A 133 19.15 -26.94 -10.73
N LYS A 134 20.14 -27.60 -10.16
CA LYS A 134 20.28 -28.03 -8.78
C LYS A 134 20.79 -26.88 -7.90
N LYS A 135 20.37 -26.94 -6.62
CA LYS A 135 21.04 -26.50 -5.38
C LYS A 135 22.00 -25.29 -5.47
N ASN A 136 21.65 -24.21 -4.77
CA ASN A 136 22.64 -23.37 -4.10
C ASN A 136 22.29 -23.22 -2.61
N HIS A 137 23.08 -23.91 -1.80
CA HIS A 137 23.25 -23.62 -0.37
C HIS A 137 23.95 -22.28 -0.24
N LEU A 138 23.27 -21.25 0.27
CA LEU A 138 23.95 -20.11 0.89
C LEU A 138 23.57 -20.02 2.37
N LYS A 139 24.62 -20.10 3.19
CA LYS A 139 24.64 -20.16 4.64
C LYS A 139 23.98 -18.91 5.25
N GLN A 140 23.17 -19.15 6.27
CA GLN A 140 22.64 -18.19 7.22
C GLN A 140 23.78 -17.33 7.81
N LYS A 141 23.71 -16.00 7.63
CA LYS A 141 24.41 -15.07 8.51
C LYS A 141 23.42 -14.56 9.56
N LYS A 142 23.61 -15.04 10.79
CA LYS A 142 22.99 -14.53 12.01
C LYS A 142 23.33 -13.04 12.14
N ASN A 143 22.34 -12.17 12.27
CA ASN A 143 22.54 -10.84 12.81
C ASN A 143 21.56 -10.57 13.95
N LYS A 144 22.11 -9.87 14.93
CA LYS A 144 21.77 -9.81 16.34
C LYS A 144 20.34 -9.30 16.61
N LYS A 145 19.76 -9.85 17.69
CA LYS A 145 18.62 -9.28 18.41
C LYS A 145 18.85 -7.78 18.62
N SER A 146 18.04 -6.95 18.00
CA SER A 146 17.81 -5.57 18.43
C SER A 146 16.56 -5.60 19.30
N SER A 147 16.72 -5.17 20.55
CA SER A 147 15.68 -5.07 21.57
C SER A 147 14.50 -4.26 21.06
N PHE A 148 13.34 -4.89 20.97
CA PHE A 148 12.06 -4.23 20.79
C PHE A 148 11.80 -3.36 22.02
N MET A 149 11.95 -2.03 21.90
CA MET A 149 11.46 -1.12 22.92
C MET A 149 9.92 -1.13 22.85
N SER A 150 9.32 -1.61 23.93
CA SER A 150 7.91 -1.45 24.24
C SER A 150 7.58 0.04 24.35
N PHE A 151 6.76 0.56 23.43
CA PHE A 151 6.12 1.85 23.63
C PHE A 151 4.99 1.67 24.64
N GLU A 152 5.31 1.85 25.91
CA GLU A 152 4.30 2.07 26.94
C GLU A 152 3.55 3.37 26.65
N ASN A 153 2.23 3.26 26.63
CA ASN A 153 1.29 4.38 26.53
C ASN A 153 1.62 5.42 27.61
N ARG A 154 2.23 6.54 27.22
CA ARG A 154 2.31 7.71 28.09
C ARG A 154 0.98 8.46 28.02
N ASN A 155 0.32 8.49 29.17
CA ASN A 155 -0.84 9.28 29.49
C ASN A 155 -0.73 10.72 28.98
N LYS A 156 -1.84 11.24 28.43
CA LYS A 156 -2.10 12.65 28.16
C LYS A 156 -1.69 13.52 29.36
N PRO A 157 -0.88 14.58 29.16
CA PRO A 157 -0.96 15.75 30.02
C PRO A 157 -2.13 16.63 29.56
N ASN A 158 -3.11 16.81 30.43
CA ASN A 158 -4.08 17.89 30.33
C ASN A 158 -3.32 19.21 30.47
N HIS A 159 -3.05 19.89 29.35
CA HIS A 159 -2.76 21.32 29.37
C HIS A 159 -4.03 22.06 28.98
N ALA A 160 -4.66 22.67 29.98
CA ALA A 160 -5.60 23.76 29.78
C ALA A 160 -4.85 24.89 29.05
N VAL A 161 -5.28 25.22 27.84
CA VAL A 161 -4.83 26.40 27.12
C VAL A 161 -5.62 27.58 27.69
N PRO A 162 -4.98 28.62 28.25
CA PRO A 162 -5.64 29.89 28.45
C PRO A 162 -5.80 30.57 27.10
N ASN A 163 -7.04 30.81 26.68
CA ASN A 163 -7.37 31.69 25.57
C ASN A 163 -6.77 33.08 25.83
N GLY A 164 -5.88 33.52 24.95
CA GLY A 164 -5.37 34.87 24.89
C GLY A 164 -5.37 35.32 23.44
N ASP A 165 -6.52 35.81 22.97
CA ASP A 165 -6.64 36.51 21.70
C ASP A 165 -5.71 37.73 21.70
N ASN A 166 -4.64 37.70 20.91
CA ASN A 166 -3.79 38.86 20.67
C ASN A 166 -4.25 39.62 19.41
N LEU A 167 -5.55 39.92 19.33
CA LEU A 167 -6.06 40.95 18.42
C LEU A 167 -5.85 42.30 19.11
N ARG A 168 -4.72 42.96 18.82
CA ARG A 168 -4.55 44.39 19.07
C ARG A 168 -5.52 45.15 18.15
N THR A 169 -6.68 45.52 18.65
CA THR A 169 -7.47 46.63 18.11
C THR A 169 -6.81 47.95 18.52
N THR A 170 -5.99 48.52 17.64
CA THR A 170 -5.74 49.97 17.68
C THR A 170 -6.96 50.65 17.08
N GLN A 171 -7.71 51.33 17.94
CA GLN A 171 -8.70 52.32 17.52
C GLN A 171 -7.99 53.50 16.83
N ASP A 172 -8.76 54.20 16.00
CA ASP A 172 -8.43 55.40 15.21
C ASP A 172 -7.77 55.17 13.84
N LYS A 173 -8.63 54.90 12.85
CA LYS A 173 -8.39 55.33 11.46
C LYS A 173 -9.30 56.52 11.19
N ASP A 174 -8.69 57.69 11.06
CA ASP A 174 -9.32 58.93 10.60
C ASP A 174 -9.56 58.84 9.08
N TYR A 175 -10.80 59.01 8.64
CA TYR A 175 -11.25 58.90 7.24
C TYR A 175 -11.43 60.28 6.58
N SER A 176 -10.68 61.28 7.04
CA SER A 176 -10.85 62.68 6.63
C SER A 176 -9.87 63.15 5.55
N GLU A 177 -9.58 62.33 4.52
CA GLU A 177 -8.89 62.83 3.32
C GLU A 177 -9.59 62.33 2.03
N PRO A 178 -9.85 63.22 1.05
CA PRO A 178 -10.43 62.83 -0.22
C PRO A 178 -9.37 62.22 -1.16
N LEU A 179 -9.84 61.31 -2.02
CA LEU A 179 -9.11 60.54 -3.04
C LEU A 179 -8.21 61.38 -3.96
#